data_AF-B4DAJ5-F1
#
_entry.id   AF-B4DAJ5-F1
#
_cell.length_a   1.000
_cell.length_b   1.000
_cell.length_c   1.000
_cell.angle_alpha   90.00
_cell.angle_beta   90.00
_cell.angle_gamma   90.00
#
_symmetry.space_group_name_H-M   'P 1'
#
loop_
_entity.id
_entity.type
_entity.pdbx_description
1 polymer ?
#
loop_
_entity_poly.entity_id
_entity_poly.type
_entity_poly.pdbx_seq_one_letter_code
_entity_poly.pdbx_strand_id
1 'polypeptide(L)'
;MDVELLRNVSILRKLTEEELRALCALMLIREVNTKERIIEEGTPVKNFSIVTEGVVHIRRMANKREMLLGRLGPGGFFGEINLFDPGVATASIYAMKPTKLAYIDYEAFHQFMESNTVVGYKIVSSMMTEMARRLRQTSARLVNTAYWSSAEGAIPHPSPPAAQG
;
A
#
# COMPACT_ATOMS: atom_id res chain seq x y z
N MET A 1 -3.57 19.94 7.31
CA MET A 1 -2.95 18.65 7.69
C MET A 1 -1.49 18.88 8.02
N ASP A 2 -0.91 18.14 8.96
CA ASP A 2 0.51 18.23 9.31
C ASP A 2 1.39 17.59 8.22
N VAL A 3 2.40 18.34 7.77
CA VAL A 3 3.37 17.94 6.75
C VAL A 3 4.23 16.76 7.24
N GLU A 4 4.50 16.68 8.54
CA GLU A 4 5.32 15.61 9.11
C GLU A 4 4.68 14.22 8.98
N LEU A 5 3.34 14.16 8.88
CA LEU A 5 2.64 12.91 8.58
C LEU A 5 2.98 12.39 7.18
N LEU A 6 3.08 13.28 6.20
CA LEU A 6 3.42 12.91 4.82
C LEU A 6 4.89 12.51 4.67
N ARG A 7 5.79 13.06 5.48
CA ARG A 7 7.23 12.72 5.46
C ARG A 7 7.48 11.23 5.74
N ASN A 8 6.63 10.61 6.54
CA ASN A 8 6.70 9.19 6.89
C ASN A 8 6.14 8.25 5.82
N VAL A 9 5.54 8.80 4.75
CA VAL A 9 4.96 8.01 3.66
C VAL A 9 6.08 7.67 2.67
N SER A 10 6.33 6.37 2.47
CA SER A 10 7.53 5.90 1.76
C SER A 10 7.68 6.44 0.33
N ILE A 11 6.57 6.70 -0.37
CA ILE A 11 6.58 7.25 -1.73
C ILE A 11 6.77 8.77 -1.78
N LEU A 12 6.56 9.46 -0.66
CA LEU A 12 6.67 10.92 -0.55
C LEU A 12 7.99 11.35 0.11
N ARG A 13 8.78 10.41 0.67
CA ARG A 13 10.02 10.68 1.42
C ARG A 13 11.08 11.52 0.69
N LYS A 14 11.04 11.56 -0.65
CA LYS A 14 12.01 12.29 -1.47
C LYS A 14 11.59 13.74 -1.77
N LEU A 15 10.39 14.14 -1.34
CA LEU A 15 9.87 15.47 -1.57
C LEU A 15 10.48 16.44 -0.55
N THR A 16 10.74 17.67 -0.99
CA THR A 16 11.13 18.76 -0.08
C THR A 16 9.94 19.18 0.77
N GLU A 17 10.19 20.01 1.79
CA GLU A 17 9.11 20.50 2.64
C GLU A 17 8.11 21.37 1.86
N GLU A 18 8.58 22.19 0.92
CA GLU A 18 7.73 23.01 0.06
C GLU A 18 6.85 22.12 -0.84
N GLU A 19 7.43 21.07 -1.42
CA GLU A 19 6.70 20.10 -2.26
C GLU A 19 5.65 19.34 -1.46
N LEU A 20 5.97 18.92 -0.23
CA LEU A 20 5.02 18.28 0.67
C LEU A 20 3.90 19.24 1.11
N ARG A 21 4.22 20.51 1.39
CA ARG A 21 3.22 21.54 1.72
C ARG A 21 2.25 21.78 0.56
N ALA A 22 2.76 21.84 -0.67
CA ALA A 22 1.94 21.97 -1.86
C ALA A 22 0.99 20.79 -2.03
N LEU A 23 1.49 19.55 -1.86
CA LEU A 23 0.64 18.36 -1.90
C LEU A 23 -0.39 18.35 -0.75
N CYS A 24 0.03 18.67 0.48
CA CYS A 24 -0.84 18.78 1.66
C CYS A 24 -2.04 19.70 1.41
N ALA A 25 -1.84 20.80 0.66
CA ALA A 25 -2.89 21.78 0.37
C ALA A 25 -3.99 21.22 -0.56
N LEU A 26 -3.70 20.15 -1.31
CA LEU A 26 -4.64 19.47 -2.21
C LEU A 26 -5.35 18.29 -1.54
N MET A 27 -4.88 17.86 -0.36
CA MET A 27 -5.43 16.70 0.33
C MET A 27 -6.59 17.08 1.25
N LEU A 28 -7.62 16.23 1.25
CA LEU A 28 -8.78 16.33 2.13
C LEU A 28 -8.69 15.30 3.25
N ILE A 29 -9.33 15.57 4.38
CA ILE A 29 -9.40 14.65 5.52
C ILE A 29 -10.76 13.97 5.55
N ARG A 30 -10.74 12.64 5.72
CA ARG A 30 -11.94 11.82 5.97
C ARG A 30 -11.77 11.07 7.29
N GLU A 31 -12.74 11.22 8.17
CA GLU A 31 -12.86 10.39 9.36
C GLU A 31 -13.71 9.16 9.05
N VAL A 32 -13.32 8.02 9.61
CA VAL A 32 -13.89 6.71 9.31
C VAL A 32 -14.14 5.97 10.62
N ASN A 33 -15.34 5.44 10.78
CA ASN A 33 -15.74 4.72 11.98
C ASN A 33 -15.17 3.29 12.01
N THR A 34 -15.08 2.72 13.21
CA THR A 34 -14.69 1.32 13.38
C THR A 34 -15.63 0.39 12.60
N LYS A 35 -15.07 -0.58 11.87
CA LYS A 35 -15.76 -1.52 10.96
C LYS A 35 -16.34 -0.91 9.69
N GLU A 36 -16.23 0.41 9.49
CA GLU A 36 -16.67 1.03 8.25
C GLU A 36 -15.82 0.54 7.07
N ARG A 37 -16.49 0.26 5.96
CA ARG A 37 -15.86 -0.12 4.69
C ARG A 37 -15.44 1.14 3.93
N ILE A 38 -14.14 1.29 3.74
CA ILE A 38 -13.53 2.43 3.06
C ILE A 38 -13.56 2.22 1.53
N ILE A 39 -13.20 1.00 1.10
CA ILE A 39 -13.22 0.55 -0.29
C ILE A 39 -13.91 -0.81 -0.36
N GLU A 40 -14.72 -1.03 -1.39
CA GLU A 40 -15.34 -2.31 -1.71
C GLU A 40 -14.64 -2.97 -2.89
N GLU A 41 -14.28 -4.24 -2.75
CA GLU A 41 -13.71 -5.06 -3.84
C GLU A 41 -14.63 -5.03 -5.06
N GLY A 42 -14.04 -4.88 -6.25
CA GLY A 42 -14.79 -4.84 -7.51
C GLY A 42 -15.46 -3.50 -7.81
N THR A 43 -15.31 -2.49 -6.96
CA THR A 43 -15.84 -1.13 -7.23
C THR A 43 -14.78 -0.17 -7.76
N PRO A 44 -15.16 0.87 -8.54
CA PRO A 44 -14.22 1.89 -8.97
C PRO A 44 -13.58 2.62 -7.80
N VAL A 45 -12.26 2.84 -7.87
CA VAL A 45 -11.51 3.69 -6.94
C VAL A 45 -11.21 5.01 -7.65
N LYS A 46 -11.30 6.13 -6.94
CA LYS A 46 -11.15 7.48 -7.51
C LYS A 46 -10.11 8.36 -6.81
N ASN A 47 -9.54 7.88 -5.71
CA ASN A 47 -8.61 8.64 -4.90
C ASN A 47 -7.48 7.77 -4.37
N PHE A 48 -6.36 8.44 -4.14
CA PHE A 48 -5.24 7.93 -3.38
C PHE A 48 -5.43 8.34 -1.92
N SER A 49 -5.25 7.41 -1.00
CA SER A 49 -5.50 7.62 0.42
C SER A 49 -4.31 7.20 1.27
N ILE A 50 -4.06 7.97 2.32
CA ILE A 50 -3.02 7.76 3.33
C ILE A 50 -3.70 7.66 4.69
N VAL A 51 -3.36 6.63 5.46
CA VAL A 51 -3.77 6.53 6.86
C VAL A 51 -2.93 7.50 7.67
N THR A 52 -3.56 8.48 8.30
CA THR A 52 -2.87 9.45 9.18
C THR A 52 -2.99 9.05 10.64
N GLU A 53 -4.12 8.47 11.02
CA GLU A 53 -4.38 7.91 12.35
C GLU A 53 -5.24 6.65 12.18
N GLY A 54 -5.11 5.66 13.07
CA GLY A 54 -5.94 4.45 13.01
C GLY A 54 -5.23 3.22 12.49
N VAL A 55 -6.00 2.21 12.09
CA VAL A 55 -5.53 0.98 11.44
C VAL A 55 -6.61 0.50 10.48
N VAL A 56 -6.23 0.17 9.25
CA VAL A 56 -7.12 -0.45 8.26
C VAL A 56 -6.63 -1.84 7.89
N HIS A 57 -7.56 -2.74 7.59
CA HIS A 57 -7.29 -4.08 7.07
C HIS A 57 -7.67 -4.15 5.60
N ILE A 58 -6.77 -4.70 4.78
CA ILE A 58 -7.01 -5.04 3.38
C ILE A 58 -7.46 -6.49 3.34
N ARG A 59 -8.64 -6.73 2.79
CA ARG A 59 -9.29 -8.05 2.79
C ARG A 59 -9.81 -8.40 1.42
N ARG A 60 -9.69 -9.67 1.03
CA ARG A 60 -10.19 -10.16 -0.26
C ARG A 60 -10.98 -11.45 -0.06
N MET A 61 -12.06 -11.61 -0.81
CA MET A 61 -12.79 -12.88 -0.82
C MET A 61 -12.13 -13.86 -1.79
N ALA A 62 -11.75 -15.03 -1.31
CA ALA A 62 -11.21 -16.12 -2.12
C ALA A 62 -11.86 -17.44 -1.69
N ASN A 63 -12.44 -18.20 -2.64
CA ASN A 63 -13.10 -19.48 -2.38
C ASN A 63 -14.10 -19.44 -1.19
N LYS A 64 -14.92 -18.38 -1.14
CA LYS A 64 -15.90 -18.11 -0.06
C LYS A 64 -15.29 -17.87 1.32
N ARG A 65 -13.98 -17.64 1.42
CA ARG A 65 -13.28 -17.27 2.65
C ARG A 65 -12.73 -15.85 2.54
N GLU A 66 -12.86 -15.08 3.61
CA GLU A 66 -12.22 -13.77 3.72
C GLU A 66 -10.73 -13.96 4.07
N MET A 67 -9.84 -13.44 3.23
CA MET A 67 -8.40 -13.47 3.46
C MET A 67 -7.90 -12.07 3.84
N LEU A 68 -7.16 -11.98 4.94
CA LEU A 68 -6.44 -10.76 5.31
C LEU A 68 -5.16 -10.65 4.48
N LEU A 69 -5.12 -9.70 3.56
CA LEU A 69 -3.96 -9.46 2.69
C LEU A 69 -2.90 -8.57 3.35
N GLY A 70 -3.33 -7.68 4.25
CA GLY A 70 -2.42 -6.76 4.92
C GLY A 70 -3.11 -5.85 5.92
N ARG A 71 -2.29 -5.13 6.67
CA ARG A 71 -2.71 -4.10 7.63
C ARG A 71 -1.92 -2.83 7.33
N LEU A 72 -2.59 -1.68 7.32
CA LEU A 72 -1.96 -0.38 7.16
C LEU A 72 -2.27 0.47 8.40
N GLY A 73 -1.23 1.04 9.01
CA GLY A 73 -1.31 2.06 10.05
C GLY A 73 -0.85 3.42 9.51
N PRO A 74 -0.56 4.39 10.39
CA PRO A 74 -0.07 5.71 9.99
C PRO A 74 1.10 5.65 9.01
N GLY A 75 1.03 6.46 7.94
CA GLY A 75 1.99 6.48 6.84
C GLY A 75 1.77 5.38 5.77
N GLY A 76 0.92 4.40 6.06
CA GLY A 76 0.45 3.43 5.08
C GLY A 76 -0.54 4.07 4.10
N PHE A 77 -0.47 3.68 2.83
CA PHE A 77 -1.32 4.23 1.77
C PHE A 77 -1.95 3.12 0.92
N PHE A 78 -3.01 3.45 0.21
CA PHE A 78 -3.74 2.58 -0.70
C PHE A 78 -4.43 3.38 -1.82
N GLY A 79 -4.91 2.67 -2.85
CA GLY A 79 -5.47 3.28 -4.04
C GLY A 79 -4.40 3.75 -5.03
N GLU A 80 -3.15 3.31 -4.87
CA GLU A 80 -2.03 3.63 -5.74
C GLU A 80 -2.08 2.90 -7.08
N ILE A 81 -2.68 1.70 -7.13
CA ILE A 81 -2.74 0.89 -8.35
C ILE A 81 -3.60 1.60 -9.39
N ASN A 82 -4.83 1.97 -9.01
CA ASN A 82 -5.79 2.58 -9.93
C ASN A 82 -5.44 4.02 -10.32
N LEU A 83 -4.41 4.61 -9.71
CA LEU A 83 -3.81 5.87 -10.17
C LEU A 83 -3.04 5.68 -11.50
N PHE A 84 -2.44 4.50 -11.75
CA PHE A 84 -1.65 4.24 -12.97
C PHE A 84 -2.28 3.19 -13.90
N ASP A 85 -3.04 2.25 -13.33
CA ASP A 85 -3.76 1.21 -14.05
C ASP A 85 -5.25 1.32 -13.70
N PRO A 86 -6.00 2.21 -14.38
CA PRO A 86 -7.41 2.46 -14.05
C PRO A 86 -8.25 1.19 -14.11
N GLY A 87 -9.01 0.95 -13.05
CA GLY A 87 -9.84 -0.24 -12.94
C GLY A 87 -10.67 -0.26 -11.66
N VAL A 88 -10.99 -1.45 -11.18
CA VAL A 88 -11.72 -1.67 -9.93
C VAL A 88 -10.79 -2.07 -8.79
N ALA A 89 -11.22 -1.89 -7.55
CA ALA A 89 -10.46 -2.33 -6.39
C ALA A 89 -10.25 -3.85 -6.39
N THR A 90 -9.01 -4.29 -6.14
CA THR A 90 -8.65 -5.72 -6.07
C THR A 90 -8.96 -6.37 -4.72
N ALA A 91 -9.31 -5.57 -3.72
CA ALA A 91 -9.62 -5.98 -2.36
C ALA A 91 -10.48 -4.89 -1.68
N SER A 92 -11.22 -5.30 -0.64
CA SER A 92 -11.93 -4.38 0.24
C SER A 92 -11.02 -3.84 1.34
N ILE A 93 -11.31 -2.65 1.86
CA ILE A 93 -10.57 -2.03 2.96
C ILE A 93 -11.54 -1.65 4.06
N TYR A 94 -11.23 -2.05 5.30
CA TYR A 94 -12.06 -1.77 6.48
C TYR A 94 -11.24 -1.10 7.57
N ALA A 95 -11.82 -0.09 8.22
CA ALA A 95 -11.25 0.48 9.43
C ALA A 95 -11.45 -0.47 10.63
N MET A 96 -10.40 -0.65 11.44
CA MET A 96 -10.43 -1.55 12.60
C MET A 96 -10.57 -0.83 13.94
N LYS A 97 -10.44 0.50 13.92
CA LYS A 97 -10.69 1.44 15.00
C LYS A 97 -11.02 2.81 14.38
N PRO A 98 -11.42 3.85 15.15
CA PRO A 98 -11.58 5.19 14.58
C PRO A 98 -10.31 5.60 13.82
N THR A 99 -10.48 5.96 12.55
CA THR A 99 -9.39 6.11 11.58
C THR A 99 -9.54 7.44 10.86
N LYS A 100 -8.44 8.15 10.67
CA LYS A 100 -8.37 9.34 9.82
C LYS A 100 -7.56 9.03 8.58
N LEU A 101 -8.10 9.47 7.45
CA LEU A 101 -7.49 9.34 6.15
C LEU A 101 -7.22 10.74 5.61
N ALA A 102 -6.04 10.92 5.02
CA ALA A 102 -5.81 12.00 4.08
C ALA A 102 -5.96 11.44 2.67
N TYR A 103 -6.75 12.07 1.82
CA TYR A 103 -6.97 11.59 0.46
C TYR A 103 -6.87 12.72 -0.57
N ILE A 104 -6.53 12.33 -1.79
CA ILE A 104 -6.49 13.20 -2.97
C ILE A 104 -7.12 12.45 -4.14
N ASP A 105 -8.01 13.12 -4.86
CA ASP A 105 -8.63 12.54 -6.07
C ASP A 105 -7.59 12.38 -7.18
N TYR A 106 -7.74 11.35 -8.01
CA TYR A 106 -6.74 11.03 -9.04
C TYR A 106 -6.52 12.18 -10.02
N GLU A 107 -7.57 12.88 -10.42
CA GLU A 107 -7.47 14.04 -11.32
C GLU A 107 -6.58 15.14 -10.72
N ALA A 108 -6.84 15.53 -9.46
CA ALA A 108 -6.01 16.51 -8.76
C ALA A 108 -4.57 16.02 -8.56
N PHE A 109 -4.38 14.72 -8.31
CA PHE A 109 -3.05 14.17 -8.12
C PHE A 109 -2.24 14.11 -9.42
N HIS A 110 -2.87 13.72 -10.53
CA HIS A 110 -2.26 13.78 -11.85
C HIS A 110 -1.89 15.21 -12.24
N GLN A 111 -2.83 16.16 -12.10
CA GLN A 111 -2.59 17.56 -12.39
C GLN A 111 -1.43 18.13 -11.55
N PHE A 112 -1.34 17.74 -10.28
CA PHE A 112 -0.22 18.11 -9.42
C PHE A 112 1.13 17.58 -9.94
N MET A 113 1.18 16.30 -10.34
CA MET A 113 2.40 15.70 -10.89
C MET A 113 2.79 16.28 -12.25
N GLU A 114 1.81 16.60 -13.10
CA GLU A 114 2.02 17.22 -14.42
C GLU A 114 2.52 18.66 -14.30
N SER A 115 1.92 19.43 -13.39
CA SER A 115 2.33 20.82 -13.14
C SER A 115 3.68 20.92 -12.41
N ASN A 116 4.10 19.84 -11.74
CA ASN A 116 5.35 19.76 -10.99
C ASN A 116 6.14 18.52 -11.42
N THR A 117 6.64 18.51 -12.66
CA THR A 117 7.26 17.33 -13.30
C THR A 117 8.37 16.67 -12.47
N VAL A 118 9.21 17.45 -11.79
CA VAL A 118 10.26 16.93 -10.88
C VAL A 118 9.64 16.19 -9.68
N VAL A 119 8.55 16.71 -9.13
CA VAL A 119 7.79 16.07 -8.04
C VAL A 119 7.13 14.79 -8.55
N GLY A 120 6.48 14.84 -9.71
CA GLY A 120 5.91 13.66 -10.37
C GLY A 120 6.95 12.55 -10.54
N TYR A 121 8.14 12.87 -11.05
CA TYR A 121 9.25 11.91 -11.16
C TYR A 121 9.69 11.33 -9.81
N LYS A 122 9.83 12.15 -8.76
CA LYS A 122 10.17 11.68 -7.42
C LYS A 122 9.14 10.69 -6.87
N ILE A 123 7.85 10.98 -7.06
CA ILE A 123 6.73 10.13 -6.62
C ILE A 123 6.74 8.81 -7.40
N VAL A 124 6.71 8.87 -8.74
CA VAL A 124 6.65 7.68 -9.61
C VAL A 124 7.87 6.79 -9.39
N SER A 125 9.09 7.34 -9.33
CA SER A 125 10.30 6.54 -9.07
C SER A 125 10.27 5.85 -7.70
N SER A 126 9.69 6.49 -6.68
CA SER A 126 9.54 5.91 -5.35
C SER A 126 8.46 4.83 -5.32
N MET A 127 7.34 5.02 -6.03
CA MET A 127 6.32 4.00 -6.23
C MET A 127 6.86 2.78 -6.97
N MET A 128 7.59 2.96 -8.06
CA MET A 128 8.23 1.87 -8.80
C MET A 128 9.19 1.06 -7.93
N THR A 129 9.97 1.74 -7.07
CA THR A 129 10.85 1.09 -6.10
C THR A 129 10.06 0.21 -5.13
N GLU A 130 8.94 0.72 -4.62
CA GLU A 130 8.08 0.01 -3.67
C GLU A 130 7.35 -1.17 -4.33
N MET A 131 6.81 -1.00 -5.55
CA MET A 131 6.20 -2.07 -6.33
C MET A 131 7.21 -3.18 -6.64
N ALA A 132 8.42 -2.83 -7.08
CA ALA A 132 9.47 -3.81 -7.35
C ALA A 132 9.87 -4.58 -6.07
N ARG A 133 9.90 -3.90 -4.91
CA ARG A 133 10.13 -4.53 -3.61
C ARG A 133 9.03 -5.53 -3.26
N ARG A 134 7.77 -5.13 -3.42
CA ARG A 134 6.60 -5.99 -3.15
C ARG A 134 6.53 -7.19 -4.08
N LEU A 135 6.83 -6.99 -5.36
CA LEU A 135 6.89 -8.08 -6.35
C LEU A 135 7.96 -9.11 -5.95
N ARG A 136 9.20 -8.67 -5.66
CA ARG A 136 10.27 -9.58 -5.20
C ARG A 136 9.87 -10.36 -3.95
N GLN A 137 9.25 -9.70 -2.98
CA GLN A 137 8.77 -10.35 -1.75
C GLN A 137 7.65 -11.36 -2.02
N THR A 138 6.71 -11.02 -2.89
CA THR A 138 5.59 -11.91 -3.27
C THR A 138 6.11 -13.14 -4.02
N SER A 139 6.99 -12.93 -5.00
CA SER A 139 7.62 -14.03 -5.75
C SER A 139 8.40 -14.97 -4.83
N ALA A 140 9.18 -14.44 -3.87
CA ALA A 140 9.89 -15.26 -2.89
C ALA A 140 8.95 -16.11 -2.01
N ARG A 141 7.79 -15.57 -1.62
CA ARG A 141 6.77 -16.30 -0.85
C ARG A 141 6.11 -17.42 -1.65
N LEU A 142 5.83 -17.19 -2.94
CA LEU A 142 5.23 -18.19 -3.82
C LEU A 142 6.17 -19.39 -4.01
N VAL A 143 7.45 -19.12 -4.23
CA VAL A 143 8.49 -20.16 -4.31
C VAL A 143 8.52 -20.99 -3.03
N ASN A 144 8.54 -20.34 -1.86
CA ASN A 144 8.51 -21.05 -0.58
C ASN A 144 7.24 -21.91 -0.41
N THR A 145 6.06 -21.38 -0.77
CA THR A 145 4.78 -22.10 -0.65
C THR A 145 4.70 -23.33 -1.57
N ALA A 146 5.22 -23.21 -2.81
CA ALA A 146 5.30 -24.34 -3.74
C ALA A 146 6.27 -25.43 -3.25
N TYR A 147 7.36 -25.05 -2.58
CA TYR A 147 8.26 -26.01 -1.93
C TYR A 147 7.58 -26.72 -0.74
N TRP A 148 6.80 -26.02 0.09
CA TRP A 148 6.06 -26.64 1.19
C TRP A 148 4.94 -27.58 0.73
N SER A 149 4.22 -27.27 -0.36
CA SER A 149 3.21 -28.18 -0.92
C SER A 149 3.80 -29.43 -1.59
N SER A 150 5.09 -29.38 -1.97
CA SER A 150 5.81 -30.50 -2.57
C SER A 150 6.52 -31.38 -1.51
N ALA A 151 6.65 -30.90 -0.28
CA ALA A 151 7.40 -31.55 0.80
C ALA A 151 6.58 -32.53 1.67
N GLU A 152 5.29 -32.74 1.37
CA GLU A 152 4.50 -33.83 1.98
C GLU A 152 4.83 -35.23 1.42
N GLY A 153 5.86 -35.36 0.58
CA GLY A 153 6.40 -36.65 0.13
C GLY A 153 7.92 -36.65 -0.04
N ALA A 154 8.65 -37.09 1.00
CA ALA A 154 10.05 -37.56 1.06
C ALA A 154 11.16 -36.62 0.49
N ILE A 155 12.14 -36.16 1.29
CA ILE A 155 13.48 -36.77 1.53
C ILE A 155 14.19 -35.91 2.63
N PRO A 156 15.13 -36.45 3.46
CA PRO A 156 15.63 -35.79 4.67
C PRO A 156 16.55 -34.59 4.39
N HIS A 157 16.55 -33.66 5.35
CA HIS A 157 17.46 -32.52 5.44
C HIS A 157 18.95 -32.95 5.37
N PRO A 158 19.82 -32.25 4.63
CA PRO A 158 21.24 -32.37 4.84
C PRO A 158 21.59 -31.69 6.17
N SER A 159 22.29 -32.43 7.05
CA SER A 159 22.82 -31.88 8.31
C SER A 159 23.75 -30.70 8.03
N PRO A 160 23.76 -29.66 8.88
CA PRO A 160 24.69 -28.55 8.74
C PRO A 160 26.15 -29.06 8.85
N PRO A 161 27.10 -28.46 8.12
CA PRO A 161 28.50 -28.86 8.20
C PRO A 161 29.00 -28.68 9.63
N ALA A 162 29.69 -29.70 10.15
CA ALA A 162 30.28 -29.67 11.47
C ALA A 162 31.21 -28.44 11.60
N ALA A 163 30.98 -27.64 12.64
CA ALA A 163 31.88 -26.56 13.01
C ALA A 163 33.28 -27.16 13.25
N GLN A 164 34.24 -26.81 12.40
CA GLN A 164 35.65 -27.08 12.66
C GLN A 164 36.08 -26.10 13.76
N GLY A 165 36.66 -26.66 14.83
CA GLY A 165 37.18 -25.94 15.98
C GLY A 165 38.47 -25.20 15.72
#